data_AF-A0A8T1S6K7-F1
#
_entry.id   AF-A0A8T1S6K7-F1
#
_cell.length_a   1.000
_cell.length_b   1.000
_cell.length_c   1.000
_cell.angle_alpha   90.00
_cell.angle_beta   90.00
_cell.angle_gamma   90.00
#
_symmetry.space_group_name_H-M   'P 1'
#
loop_
_entity.id
_entity.type
_entity.pdbx_description
1 polymer ?
#
loop_
_entity_poly.entity_id
_entity_poly.type
_entity_poly.pdbx_seq_one_letter_code
_entity_poly.pdbx_strand_id
1 'polypeptide(L)'
;LTPTQISWHPKANTSAHHTNRCAHTELTLRRGQVFTITLSFNRPWQTGDNLAFVTEIGPAPSEAHHTKAIFNLSEAGAGGWTAVQGPSESGSMNFSISSPANAVIGRYKLSLQITSGNKVSSKFLGHFVLLFNPWCSGDDVHIANEDARQEYVLDENGIIFIGNANYIEARGWYYGQ
;
A
#
# COMPACT_ATOMS: atom_id res chain seq x y z
N LEU A 1 -18.85 7.55 -15.99
CA LEU A 1 -17.73 6.60 -16.10
C LEU A 1 -17.83 5.62 -14.91
N THR A 2 -17.63 4.32 -15.10
CA THR A 2 -17.74 3.33 -14.01
C THR A 2 -16.65 2.25 -14.14
N PRO A 3 -15.91 1.90 -13.06
CA PRO A 3 -14.94 0.81 -13.08
C PRO A 3 -15.65 -0.54 -13.19
N THR A 4 -15.16 -1.39 -14.09
CA THR A 4 -15.72 -2.73 -14.35
C THR A 4 -14.80 -3.83 -13.84
N GLN A 5 -13.48 -3.63 -13.91
CA GLN A 5 -12.49 -4.60 -13.47
C GLN A 5 -11.30 -3.89 -12.84
N ILE A 6 -10.65 -4.56 -11.89
CA ILE A 6 -9.40 -4.12 -11.28
C ILE A 6 -8.34 -5.24 -11.39
N SER A 7 -7.12 -4.88 -11.79
CA SER A 7 -5.93 -5.69 -11.58
C SER A 7 -5.07 -5.05 -10.51
N TRP A 8 -4.81 -5.80 -9.44
CA TRP A 8 -3.99 -5.39 -8.30
C TRP A 8 -2.50 -5.69 -8.48
N HIS A 9 -2.11 -6.35 -9.57
CA HIS A 9 -0.73 -6.76 -9.87
C HIS A 9 0.03 -7.35 -8.66
N PRO A 10 -0.55 -8.32 -7.93
CA PRO A 10 -0.03 -8.73 -6.62
C PRO A 10 1.41 -9.20 -6.66
N LYS A 11 1.78 -10.05 -7.64
CA LYS A 11 3.17 -10.53 -7.77
C LYS A 11 4.19 -9.41 -7.94
N ALA A 12 3.88 -8.40 -8.77
CA ALA A 12 4.79 -7.29 -9.01
C ALA A 12 4.87 -6.37 -7.79
N ASN A 13 3.72 -6.01 -7.22
CA ASN A 13 3.64 -5.14 -6.06
C ASN A 13 4.27 -5.79 -4.81
N THR A 14 3.94 -7.04 -4.47
CA THR A 14 4.51 -7.69 -3.28
C THR A 14 6.00 -7.95 -3.40
N SER A 15 6.49 -8.24 -4.60
CA SER A 15 7.93 -8.36 -4.85
C SER A 15 8.65 -7.02 -4.65
N ALA A 16 8.08 -5.92 -5.16
CA ALA A 16 8.66 -4.59 -5.01
C ALA A 16 8.61 -4.10 -3.55
N HIS A 17 7.57 -4.48 -2.80
CA HIS A 17 7.36 -4.09 -1.41
C HIS A 17 7.98 -5.05 -0.38
N HIS A 18 8.71 -6.08 -0.79
CA HIS A 18 9.30 -7.08 0.11
C HIS A 18 8.25 -7.72 1.05
N THR A 19 7.11 -8.10 0.47
CA THR A 19 5.95 -8.73 1.15
C THR A 19 5.50 -10.01 0.44
N ASN A 20 6.27 -10.49 -0.54
CA ASN A 20 5.96 -11.71 -1.31
C ASN A 20 6.11 -13.02 -0.50
N ARG A 21 6.67 -12.96 0.72
CA ARG A 21 6.74 -14.09 1.65
C ARG A 21 5.53 -14.17 2.59
N CYS A 22 4.72 -13.10 2.68
CA CYS A 22 3.52 -13.11 3.52
C CYS A 22 2.52 -14.14 2.99
N ALA A 23 2.05 -15.04 3.86
CA ALA A 23 1.12 -16.11 3.49
C ALA A 23 -0.32 -15.65 3.21
N HIS A 24 -0.59 -14.34 3.31
CA HIS A 24 -1.94 -13.77 3.14
C HIS A 24 -2.34 -13.61 1.66
N THR A 25 -3.64 -13.78 1.40
CA THR A 25 -4.24 -13.61 0.06
C THR A 25 -4.48 -12.14 -0.31
N GLU A 26 -4.57 -11.27 0.69
CA GLU A 26 -4.74 -9.84 0.47
C GLU A 26 -3.44 -9.16 0.04
N LEU A 27 -3.54 -8.17 -0.85
CA LEU A 27 -2.39 -7.38 -1.27
C LEU A 27 -1.77 -6.68 -0.06
N THR A 28 -0.55 -7.06 0.30
CA THR A 28 0.20 -6.47 1.41
C THR A 28 1.31 -5.58 0.87
N LEU A 29 1.32 -4.33 1.30
CA LEU A 29 2.19 -3.25 0.84
C LEU A 29 2.90 -2.62 2.05
N ARG A 30 3.87 -1.75 1.78
CA ARG A 30 4.58 -0.96 2.78
C ARG A 30 4.39 0.53 2.51
N ARG A 31 4.22 1.33 3.56
CA ARG A 31 3.97 2.78 3.46
C ARG A 31 5.12 3.53 2.80
N GLY A 32 4.86 4.71 2.25
CA GLY A 32 5.90 5.54 1.62
C GLY A 32 6.50 4.96 0.32
N GLN A 33 5.86 3.97 -0.28
CA GLN A 33 6.31 3.35 -1.54
C GLN A 33 5.14 3.18 -2.52
N VAL A 34 5.45 3.34 -3.80
CA VAL A 34 4.48 3.29 -4.90
C VAL A 34 4.07 1.85 -5.20
N PHE A 35 2.78 1.63 -5.40
CA PHE A 35 2.20 0.41 -5.97
C PHE A 35 1.32 0.73 -7.17
N THR A 36 1.15 -0.25 -8.07
CA THR A 36 0.42 -0.04 -9.33
C THR A 36 -0.88 -0.84 -9.36
N ILE A 37 -1.96 -0.23 -9.86
CA ILE A 37 -3.20 -0.92 -10.21
C ILE A 37 -3.62 -0.59 -11.64
N THR A 38 -4.39 -1.48 -12.27
CA THR A 38 -5.07 -1.19 -13.53
C THR A 38 -6.57 -1.24 -13.33
N LEU A 39 -7.29 -0.22 -13.79
CA LEU A 39 -8.75 -0.22 -13.81
C LEU A 39 -9.24 -0.26 -15.25
N SER A 40 -10.18 -1.17 -15.53
CA SER A 40 -10.98 -1.14 -16.75
C SER A 40 -12.28 -0.39 -16.50
N PHE A 41 -12.74 0.35 -17.50
CA PHE A 41 -13.95 1.16 -17.40
C PHE A 41 -14.99 0.77 -18.45
N ASN A 42 -16.26 1.03 -18.16
CA ASN A 42 -17.36 0.74 -19.08
C ASN A 42 -17.40 1.64 -20.33
N ARG A 43 -16.66 2.75 -20.32
CA ARG A 43 -16.47 3.65 -21.47
C ARG A 43 -15.11 4.35 -21.34
N PRO A 44 -14.56 4.91 -22.43
CA PRO A 44 -13.38 5.75 -22.36
C PRO A 44 -13.58 6.98 -21.45
N TRP A 45 -12.47 7.48 -20.92
CA TRP A 45 -12.43 8.73 -20.17
C TRP A 45 -12.70 9.92 -21.11
N GLN A 46 -13.47 10.90 -20.64
CA GLN A 46 -13.87 12.07 -21.42
C GLN A 46 -13.54 13.37 -20.68
N THR A 47 -13.36 14.47 -21.41
CA THR A 47 -13.18 15.81 -20.82
C THR A 47 -14.36 16.14 -19.90
N GLY A 48 -14.07 16.46 -18.63
CA GLY A 48 -15.07 16.74 -17.60
C GLY A 48 -15.39 15.57 -16.65
N ASP A 49 -14.81 14.39 -16.88
CA ASP A 49 -14.75 13.33 -15.89
C ASP A 49 -13.55 13.57 -14.95
N ASN A 50 -13.77 13.63 -13.64
CA ASN A 50 -12.72 13.72 -12.62
C ASN A 50 -12.70 12.46 -11.75
N LEU A 51 -11.49 12.03 -11.38
CA LEU A 51 -11.23 10.82 -10.60
C LEU A 51 -10.48 11.18 -9.31
N ALA A 52 -10.99 10.68 -8.18
CA ALA A 52 -10.33 10.77 -6.89
C ALA A 52 -10.34 9.39 -6.21
N PHE A 53 -9.19 8.98 -5.70
CA PHE A 53 -9.12 7.80 -4.84
C PHE A 53 -9.47 8.17 -3.40
N VAL A 54 -10.10 7.24 -2.70
CA VAL A 54 -10.42 7.36 -1.28
C VAL A 54 -9.85 6.17 -0.55
N THR A 55 -8.96 6.42 0.42
CA THR A 55 -8.44 5.41 1.35
C THR A 55 -9.06 5.61 2.72
N GLU A 56 -9.47 4.52 3.36
CA GLU A 56 -10.12 4.53 4.68
C GLU A 56 -9.55 3.38 5.53
N ILE A 57 -9.25 3.64 6.80
CA ILE A 57 -8.81 2.63 7.78
C ILE A 57 -9.56 2.79 9.10
N GLY A 58 -9.86 1.64 9.74
CA GLY A 58 -10.51 1.59 11.04
C GLY A 58 -12.03 1.82 11.00
N PRO A 59 -12.69 1.78 12.17
CA PRO A 59 -14.15 1.84 12.27
C PRO A 59 -14.73 3.26 12.11
N ALA A 60 -13.92 4.30 12.31
CA ALA A 60 -14.30 5.70 12.16
C ALA A 60 -13.24 6.50 11.37
N PRO A 61 -13.14 6.31 10.04
CA PRO A 61 -12.18 7.00 9.19
C PRO A 61 -12.39 8.52 9.18
N SER A 62 -11.31 9.30 9.34
CA SER A 62 -11.34 10.77 9.40
C SER A 62 -10.09 11.38 8.78
N GLU A 63 -10.26 12.43 7.98
CA GLU A 63 -9.14 13.17 7.39
C GLU A 63 -8.34 13.92 8.46
N ALA A 64 -9.02 14.47 9.47
CA ALA A 64 -8.39 15.16 10.60
C ALA A 64 -7.53 14.24 11.48
N HIS A 65 -7.78 12.93 11.43
CA HIS A 65 -7.01 11.91 12.14
C HIS A 65 -6.12 11.09 11.21
N HIS A 66 -5.98 11.48 9.94
CA HIS A 66 -5.18 10.79 8.93
C HIS A 66 -5.55 9.30 8.72
N THR A 67 -6.78 8.91 9.08
CA THR A 67 -7.36 7.57 8.84
C THR A 67 -8.29 7.54 7.63
N LYS A 68 -8.45 8.68 6.95
CA LYS A 68 -9.08 8.82 5.64
C LYS A 68 -8.27 9.78 4.79
N ALA A 69 -8.14 9.51 3.49
CA ALA A 69 -7.60 10.46 2.52
C ALA A 69 -8.40 10.41 1.23
N ILE A 70 -8.64 11.58 0.64
CA ILE A 70 -9.21 11.75 -0.70
C ILE A 70 -8.15 12.45 -1.54
N PHE A 71 -7.77 11.88 -2.68
CA PHE A 71 -6.69 12.41 -3.50
C PHE A 71 -6.99 12.26 -4.99
N ASN A 72 -6.88 13.38 -5.72
CA ASN A 72 -7.15 13.46 -7.15
C ASN A 72 -5.96 12.92 -7.96
N LEU A 73 -6.21 12.59 -9.22
CA LEU A 73 -5.12 12.34 -10.17
C LEU A 73 -4.28 13.61 -10.33
N SER A 74 -2.96 13.47 -10.26
CA SER A 74 -1.98 14.54 -10.54
C SER A 74 -1.74 15.58 -9.43
N GLU A 75 -2.27 15.38 -8.22
CA GLU A 75 -1.85 16.15 -7.05
C GLU A 75 -0.51 15.62 -6.52
N ALA A 76 0.58 16.03 -7.19
CA ALA A 76 1.93 15.85 -6.68
C ALA A 76 2.26 17.02 -5.75
N GLY A 77 1.98 16.89 -4.46
CA GLY A 77 2.53 17.82 -3.47
C GLY A 77 1.65 18.04 -2.25
N ALA A 78 1.86 17.21 -1.22
CA ALA A 78 1.60 17.59 0.18
C ALA A 78 2.13 16.54 1.19
N GLY A 79 3.07 15.67 0.82
CA GLY A 79 3.52 14.60 1.74
C GLY A 79 2.38 13.66 2.20
N GLY A 80 1.34 13.52 1.38
CA GLY A 80 0.15 12.71 1.63
C GLY A 80 0.00 11.56 0.62
N TRP A 81 -1.21 11.04 0.48
CA TRP A 81 -1.52 10.04 -0.55
C TRP A 81 -1.53 10.67 -1.94
N THR A 82 -1.01 9.97 -2.94
CA THR A 82 -0.96 10.44 -4.32
C THR A 82 -1.38 9.37 -5.30
N ALA A 83 -1.94 9.79 -6.43
CA ALA A 83 -2.23 8.94 -7.58
C ALA A 83 -1.77 9.62 -8.86
N VAL A 84 -0.97 8.90 -9.65
CA VAL A 84 -0.49 9.34 -10.96
C VAL A 84 -1.02 8.37 -12.00
N GLN A 85 -1.64 8.92 -13.04
CA GLN A 85 -2.06 8.14 -14.19
C GLN A 85 -0.83 7.75 -15.02
N GLY A 86 -0.67 6.45 -15.27
CA GLY A 86 0.31 5.91 -16.20
C GLY A 86 -0.24 5.75 -17.61
N PRO A 87 0.53 5.11 -18.52
CA PRO A 87 0.09 4.80 -19.87
C PRO A 87 -1.23 3.99 -19.86
N SER A 88 -2.15 4.35 -20.75
CA SER A 88 -3.47 3.72 -20.88
C SER A 88 -3.63 3.00 -22.21
N GLU A 89 -4.34 1.88 -22.21
CA GLU A 89 -4.81 1.19 -23.41
C GLU A 89 -6.31 1.45 -23.61
N SER A 90 -6.88 0.98 -24.72
CA SER A 90 -8.32 1.19 -24.98
C SER A 90 -9.18 0.53 -23.90
N GLY A 91 -9.80 1.37 -23.06
CA GLY A 91 -10.73 0.92 -22.02
C GLY A 91 -10.08 0.55 -20.67
N SER A 92 -8.76 0.67 -20.53
CA SER A 92 -8.03 0.41 -19.29
C SER A 92 -7.01 1.52 -18.97
N MET A 93 -6.82 1.80 -17.68
CA MET A 93 -5.91 2.83 -17.21
C MET A 93 -5.06 2.30 -16.05
N ASN A 94 -3.77 2.57 -16.12
CA ASN A 94 -2.82 2.28 -15.06
C ASN A 94 -2.73 3.47 -14.09
N PHE A 95 -2.67 3.15 -12.79
CA PHE A 95 -2.48 4.13 -11.74
C PHE A 95 -1.33 3.71 -10.85
N SER A 96 -0.38 4.62 -10.65
CA SER A 96 0.67 4.53 -9.64
C SER A 96 0.20 5.28 -8.41
N ILE A 97 -0.02 4.56 -7.31
CA ILE A 97 -0.53 5.11 -6.06
C ILE A 97 0.60 5.07 -5.02
N SER A 98 0.78 6.14 -4.26
CA SER A 98 1.70 6.18 -3.12
C SER A 98 0.97 6.62 -1.87
N SER A 99 1.34 6.02 -0.74
CA SER A 99 1.02 6.52 0.59
C SER A 99 2.16 7.42 1.11
N PRO A 100 1.92 8.26 2.12
CA PRO A 100 2.99 8.93 2.82
C PRO A 100 3.74 7.95 3.76
N ALA A 101 5.02 8.25 4.04
CA ALA A 101 5.86 7.38 4.86
C ALA A 101 5.43 7.29 6.33
N ASN A 102 4.59 8.21 6.80
CA ASN A 102 3.99 8.21 8.14
C ASN A 102 2.54 7.73 8.17
N ALA A 103 2.02 7.13 7.08
CA ALA A 103 0.66 6.60 7.05
C ALA A 103 0.43 5.58 8.18
N VAL A 104 -0.79 5.56 8.72
CA VAL A 104 -1.23 4.55 9.70
C VAL A 104 -1.13 3.18 9.06
N ILE A 105 -0.57 2.19 9.77
CA ILE A 105 -0.49 0.81 9.28
C ILE A 105 -1.79 0.04 9.56
N GLY A 106 -2.06 -0.99 8.76
CA GLY A 106 -3.21 -1.88 8.92
C GLY A 106 -4.00 -2.09 7.63
N ARG A 107 -5.24 -2.56 7.76
CA ARG A 107 -6.10 -2.92 6.63
C ARG A 107 -6.90 -1.71 6.15
N TYR A 108 -6.66 -1.32 4.91
CA TYR A 108 -7.34 -0.22 4.24
C TYR A 108 -8.43 -0.70 3.30
N LYS A 109 -9.47 0.12 3.17
CA LYS A 109 -10.45 0.09 2.09
C LYS A 109 -10.04 1.11 1.03
N LEU A 110 -9.97 0.69 -0.23
CA LEU A 110 -9.77 1.57 -1.38
C LEU A 110 -11.09 1.71 -2.15
N SER A 111 -11.47 2.96 -2.44
CA SER A 111 -12.60 3.28 -3.32
C SER A 111 -12.18 4.32 -4.36
N LEU A 112 -12.89 4.37 -5.48
CA LEU A 112 -12.75 5.40 -6.50
C LEU A 112 -14.02 6.24 -6.55
N GLN A 113 -13.86 7.54 -6.35
CA GLN A 113 -14.88 8.55 -6.55
C GLN A 113 -14.74 9.11 -7.98
N ILE A 114 -15.87 9.17 -8.68
CA ILE A 114 -15.95 9.63 -10.06
C ILE A 114 -16.96 10.76 -10.12
N THR A 115 -16.52 11.89 -10.67
CA THR A 115 -17.39 13.04 -10.94
C THR A 115 -17.52 13.21 -12.45
N SER A 116 -18.72 13.03 -12.99
CA SER A 116 -19.04 13.24 -14.41
C SER A 116 -20.10 14.34 -14.53
N GLY A 117 -19.68 15.57 -14.88
CA GLY A 117 -20.55 16.74 -14.78
C GLY A 117 -21.02 16.96 -13.34
N ASN A 118 -22.34 17.03 -13.11
CA ASN A 118 -22.91 17.23 -11.77
C ASN A 118 -23.17 15.92 -10.99
N LYS A 119 -22.80 14.76 -11.55
CA LYS A 119 -23.03 13.46 -10.91
C LYS A 119 -21.75 12.95 -10.27
N VAL A 120 -21.83 12.66 -8.97
CA VAL A 120 -20.77 12.02 -8.20
C VAL A 120 -21.17 10.58 -7.89
N SER A 121 -20.31 9.62 -8.18
CA SER A 121 -20.46 8.22 -7.79
C SER A 121 -19.22 7.72 -7.06
N SER A 122 -19.37 6.71 -6.21
CA SER A 122 -18.26 6.06 -5.53
C SER A 122 -18.34 4.56 -5.74
N LYS A 123 -17.19 3.93 -6.02
CA LYS A 123 -17.08 2.50 -6.25
C LYS A 123 -15.99 1.91 -5.36
N PHE A 124 -16.37 0.94 -4.54
CA PHE A 124 -15.42 0.11 -3.79
C PHE A 124 -14.57 -0.71 -4.76
N LEU A 125 -13.24 -0.67 -4.59
CA LEU A 125 -12.27 -1.36 -5.43
C LEU A 125 -11.70 -2.62 -4.76
N GLY A 126 -11.51 -2.58 -3.44
CA GLY A 126 -10.96 -3.70 -2.67
C GLY A 126 -10.30 -3.27 -1.37
N HIS A 127 -9.76 -4.25 -0.65
CA HIS A 127 -8.94 -4.03 0.53
C HIS A 127 -7.47 -4.30 0.23
N PHE A 128 -6.59 -3.65 0.98
CA PHE A 128 -5.16 -3.96 1.02
C PHE A 128 -4.62 -3.74 2.43
N VAL A 129 -3.49 -4.37 2.76
CA VAL A 129 -2.78 -4.18 4.02
C VAL A 129 -1.59 -3.26 3.77
N LEU A 130 -1.39 -2.29 4.67
CA LEU A 130 -0.24 -1.39 4.65
C LEU A 130 0.60 -1.61 5.92
N LEU A 131 1.88 -1.90 5.75
CA LEU A 131 2.84 -2.12 6.84
C LEU A 131 3.85 -0.97 6.93
N PHE A 132 4.65 -1.00 8.00
CA PHE A 132 5.86 -0.20 8.11
C PHE A 132 6.85 -0.52 6.97
N ASN A 133 7.69 0.46 6.62
CA ASN A 133 8.63 0.35 5.52
C ASN A 133 10.10 0.59 5.91
N PRO A 134 10.84 -0.44 6.32
CA PRO A 134 12.28 -0.35 6.58
C PRO A 134 13.13 0.06 5.37
N TRP A 135 12.61 -0.05 4.14
CA TRP A 135 13.30 0.36 2.91
C TRP A 135 13.07 1.83 2.55
N CYS A 136 12.10 2.51 3.17
CA CYS A 136 11.79 3.91 2.90
C CYS A 136 12.59 4.82 3.84
N SER A 137 13.45 5.69 3.31
CA SER A 137 14.26 6.61 4.12
C SER A 137 13.46 7.69 4.85
N GLY A 138 12.21 7.93 4.46
CA GLY A 138 11.29 8.83 5.14
C GLY A 138 10.46 8.16 6.23
N ASP A 139 10.60 6.84 6.43
CA ASP A 139 9.89 6.08 7.47
C ASP A 139 10.74 6.02 8.75
N ASP A 140 10.11 6.20 9.91
CA ASP A 140 10.75 6.13 11.23
C ASP A 140 11.46 4.80 11.48
N VAL A 141 11.04 3.72 10.82
CA VAL A 141 11.66 2.39 10.94
C VAL A 141 12.75 2.11 9.89
N HIS A 142 13.25 3.14 9.19
CA HIS A 142 14.24 2.95 8.14
C HIS A 142 15.50 2.25 8.65
N ILE A 143 15.93 1.21 7.94
CA ILE A 143 17.20 0.52 8.16
C ILE A 143 18.01 0.64 6.86
N ALA A 144 19.12 1.37 6.90
CA ALA A 144 19.93 1.63 5.70
C ALA A 144 20.70 0.39 5.21
N ASN A 145 21.15 -0.46 6.14
CA ASN A 145 21.94 -1.66 5.84
C ASN A 145 21.03 -2.81 5.36
N GLU A 146 21.37 -3.41 4.22
CA GLU A 146 20.57 -4.49 3.62
C GLU A 146 20.58 -5.77 4.44
N ASP A 147 21.75 -6.19 4.95
CA ASP A 147 21.87 -7.41 5.75
C ASP A 147 21.05 -7.32 7.05
N ALA A 148 21.02 -6.14 7.67
CA ALA A 148 20.19 -5.86 8.85
C ALA A 148 18.69 -5.90 8.51
N ARG A 149 18.27 -5.50 7.31
CA ARG A 149 16.87 -5.67 6.86
C ARG A 149 16.53 -7.15 6.66
N GLN A 150 17.46 -7.93 6.12
CA GLN A 150 17.27 -9.36 5.98
C GLN A 150 17.11 -10.02 7.36
N GLU A 151 18.03 -9.77 8.28
CA GLU A 151 18.01 -10.35 9.64
C GLU A 151 16.81 -9.88 10.49
N TYR A 152 16.59 -8.57 10.61
CA TYR A 152 15.65 -8.03 11.60
C TYR A 152 14.21 -7.91 11.11
N VAL A 153 13.95 -8.16 9.83
CA VAL A 153 12.61 -7.99 9.23
C VAL A 153 12.15 -9.24 8.50
N LEU A 154 13.02 -9.87 7.69
CA LEU A 154 12.62 -10.92 6.76
C LEU A 154 13.04 -12.34 7.20
N ASP A 155 13.97 -12.49 8.13
CA ASP A 155 14.29 -13.80 8.67
C ASP A 155 13.20 -14.24 9.66
N GLU A 156 12.66 -15.41 9.41
CA GLU A 156 11.62 -16.04 10.23
C GLU A 156 12.22 -17.01 11.25
N ASN A 157 13.54 -17.17 11.24
CA ASN A 157 14.27 -18.03 12.15
C ASN A 157 15.29 -17.20 12.91
N GLY A 158 15.57 -17.59 14.14
CA GLY A 158 16.61 -16.93 14.91
C GLY A 158 17.12 -17.78 16.05
N ILE A 159 17.98 -17.15 16.84
CA ILE A 159 18.63 -17.76 17.99
C ILE A 159 18.32 -16.93 19.22
N ILE A 160 17.79 -17.58 20.25
CA ILE A 160 17.59 -17.00 21.58
C ILE A 160 18.69 -17.55 22.49
N PHE A 161 19.50 -16.65 23.05
CA PHE A 161 20.50 -17.01 24.04
C PHE A 161 19.86 -17.10 25.44
N ILE A 162 20.11 -18.21 26.13
CA ILE A 162 19.58 -18.50 27.47
C ILE A 162 20.71 -18.97 28.41
N GLY A 163 20.38 -19.29 29.66
CA GLY A 163 21.33 -19.74 30.66
C GLY A 163 21.79 -18.61 31.57
N ASN A 164 23.09 -18.55 31.87
CA ASN A 164 23.67 -17.49 32.70
C ASN A 164 25.03 -17.02 32.15
N ALA A 165 25.60 -15.98 32.76
CA ALA A 165 26.85 -15.38 32.29
C ALA A 165 28.04 -16.35 32.19
N ASN A 166 28.04 -17.45 32.96
CA ASN A 166 29.08 -18.47 32.93
C ASN A 166 28.74 -19.65 32.00
N TYR A 167 27.47 -19.80 31.63
CA TYR A 167 26.95 -20.92 30.84
C TYR A 167 25.86 -20.41 29.88
N ILE A 168 26.31 -19.87 28.74
CA ILE A 168 25.45 -19.35 27.68
C ILE A 168 25.06 -20.51 26.75
N GLU A 169 23.77 -20.73 26.57
CA GLU A 169 23.22 -21.67 25.59
C GLU A 169 22.52 -20.92 24.45
N ALA A 170 22.52 -21.49 23.25
CA ALA A 170 21.79 -20.98 22.09
C ALA A 170 20.64 -21.93 21.74
N ARG A 171 19.43 -21.39 21.58
CA ARG A 171 18.24 -22.14 21.15
C ARG A 171 17.72 -21.55 19.84
N GLY A 172 17.55 -22.41 18.83
CA GLY A 172 16.83 -22.03 17.62
C GLY A 172 15.36 -21.73 17.92
N TRP A 173 14.82 -20.70 17.28
CA TRP A 173 13.43 -20.31 17.39
C TRP A 173 12.87 -19.98 16.01
N TYR A 174 11.69 -20.54 15.69
CA TYR A 174 10.93 -20.15 14.51
C TYR A 174 9.94 -19.05 14.90
N TYR A 175 10.19 -17.83 14.42
CA TYR A 175 9.34 -16.66 14.65
C TYR A 175 8.03 -16.79 13.89
N GLY A 176 8.09 -17.20 12.62
CA GLY A 176 6.92 -17.47 11.77
C GLY A 176 5.95 -16.30 11.64
N GLN A 177 6.48 -15.09 11.46
CA GLN A 177 5.70 -13.87 11.20
C GLN A 177 4.90 -13.95 9.89
#